data_AF-A0A359BNV1-F1
#
_entry.id   AF-A0A359BNV1-F1
#
_cell.length_a   1.000
_cell.length_b   1.000
_cell.length_c   1.000
_cell.angle_alpha   90.00
_cell.angle_beta   90.00
_cell.angle_gamma   90.00
#
_symmetry.space_group_name_H-M   'P 1'
#
loop_
_entity.id
_entity.type
_entity.pdbx_description
1 polymer ?
#
loop_
_entity_poly.entity_id
_entity_poly.type
_entity_poly.pdbx_seq_one_letter_code
_entity_poly.pdbx_strand_id
1 'polypeptide(L)'
;MADKEFANGIIVKTVDTKYGQIIKLSINKDSILNNPYNERGWVNIDLKTAKSGKMYAEINNYNPNGNSNSSASQSDSTKTTSSDNLVEFGEMEAPTTESLIDEEEIPF
;
A
#
# COMPACT_ATOMS: atom_id res chain seq x y z
N MET A 1 14.54 4.11 -9.89
CA MET A 1 14.96 4.52 -8.53
C MET A 1 13.95 3.89 -7.59
N ALA A 2 14.37 3.16 -6.56
CA ALA A 2 13.41 2.60 -5.61
C ALA A 2 12.81 3.76 -4.79
N ASP A 3 11.48 3.86 -4.81
CA ASP A 3 10.74 4.84 -4.03
C ASP A 3 11.00 4.59 -2.55
N LYS A 4 11.54 5.61 -1.85
CA LYS A 4 11.83 5.53 -0.43
C LYS A 4 10.59 5.95 0.34
N GLU A 5 9.96 5.01 1.00
CA GLU A 5 8.82 5.28 1.87
C GLU A 5 9.31 5.54 3.30
N PHE A 6 9.11 6.77 3.79
CA PHE A 6 9.48 7.10 5.16
C PHE A 6 8.45 6.53 6.13
N ALA A 7 8.92 5.96 7.25
CA ALA A 7 8.04 5.40 8.25
C ALA A 7 7.24 6.49 8.97
N ASN A 8 5.92 6.40 8.91
CA ASN A 8 5.02 7.32 9.59
C ASN A 8 5.00 7.07 11.10
N GLY A 9 4.92 8.13 11.89
CA GLY A 9 4.89 8.02 13.35
C GLY A 9 6.22 7.68 14.01
N ILE A 10 7.32 7.60 13.26
CA ILE A 10 8.65 7.32 13.79
C ILE A 10 9.50 8.57 13.75
N ILE A 11 10.06 8.92 14.90
CA ILE A 11 11.01 10.02 15.03
C ILE A 11 12.32 9.45 15.54
N VAL A 12 13.39 9.72 14.78
CA VAL A 12 14.75 9.35 15.13
C VAL A 12 15.52 10.62 15.41
N LYS A 13 16.11 10.72 16.61
CA LYS A 13 16.96 11.84 17.00
C LYS A 13 18.28 11.32 17.52
N THR A 14 19.34 11.88 16.99
CA THR A 14 20.69 11.57 17.42
C THR A 14 21.16 12.64 18.40
N VAL A 15 21.69 12.23 19.54
CA VAL A 15 22.26 13.13 20.56
C VAL A 15 23.69 12.69 20.82
N ASP A 16 24.65 13.52 20.44
CA ASP A 16 26.06 13.30 20.75
C ASP A 16 26.33 13.63 22.21
N THR A 17 26.99 12.71 22.91
CA THR A 17 27.43 12.89 24.29
C THR A 17 28.92 12.61 24.40
N LYS A 18 29.54 13.05 25.49
CA LYS A 18 30.97 12.79 25.77
C LYS A 18 31.37 11.30 25.83
N TYR A 19 30.40 10.39 25.92
CA TYR A 19 30.63 8.94 26.01
C TYR A 19 30.27 8.20 24.71
N GLY A 20 29.82 8.92 23.68
CA GLY A 20 29.35 8.35 22.43
C GLY A 20 27.99 8.91 22.00
N GLN A 21 27.42 8.30 20.97
CA GLN A 21 26.23 8.79 20.31
C GLN A 21 24.98 8.03 20.81
N ILE A 22 23.98 8.76 21.29
CA ILE A 22 22.71 8.21 21.75
C ILE A 22 21.67 8.39 20.65
N ILE A 23 21.10 7.28 20.19
CA ILE A 23 20.01 7.26 19.21
C ILE A 23 18.69 7.16 19.98
N LYS A 24 17.91 8.23 19.95
CA LYS A 24 16.56 8.30 20.51
C LYS A 24 15.56 7.90 19.44
N LEU A 25 14.84 6.81 19.68
CA LEU A 25 13.72 6.36 18.87
C LEU A 25 12.41 6.68 19.59
N SER A 26 11.50 7.38 18.92
CA SER A 26 10.16 7.65 19.43
C SER A 26 9.14 7.10 18.44
N ILE A 27 8.17 6.36 18.96
CA ILE A 27 7.13 5.69 18.18
C ILE A 27 5.78 6.24 18.64
N ASN A 28 5.01 6.79 17.71
CA ASN A 28 3.64 7.21 17.95
C ASN A 28 2.70 6.03 17.73
N LYS A 29 1.89 5.68 18.75
CA LYS A 29 1.00 4.52 18.74
C LYS A 29 -0.05 4.56 17.62
N ASP A 30 -0.54 5.75 17.25
CA ASP A 30 -1.65 5.89 16.31
C ASP A 30 -1.13 5.95 14.88
N SER A 31 0.02 6.58 14.69
CA SER A 31 0.64 6.75 13.37
C SER A 31 1.40 5.50 12.91
N ILE A 32 1.91 4.67 13.82
CA ILE A 32 2.65 3.46 13.46
C ILE A 32 1.76 2.43 12.76
N LEU A 33 0.47 2.38 13.13
CA LEU A 33 -0.54 1.48 12.58
C LEU A 33 -0.91 1.80 11.13
N ASN A 34 -0.62 3.02 10.66
CA ASN A 34 -0.86 3.43 9.28
C ASN A 34 0.23 2.95 8.31
N ASN A 35 1.34 2.39 8.82
CA ASN A 35 2.39 1.85 7.97
C ASN A 35 2.01 0.45 7.48
N PRO A 36 2.49 0.04 6.29
CA PRO A 36 2.28 -1.30 5.82
C PRO A 36 2.96 -2.30 6.76
N TYR A 37 2.25 -3.37 7.08
CA TYR A 37 2.71 -4.48 7.90
C TYR A 37 2.72 -5.76 7.06
N ASN A 38 3.59 -6.70 7.41
CA ASN A 38 3.64 -7.99 6.74
C ASN A 38 2.44 -8.87 7.11
N GLU A 39 2.24 -9.98 6.40
CA GLU A 39 1.17 -10.96 6.69
C GLU A 39 1.16 -11.49 8.13
N ARG A 40 2.28 -11.35 8.85
CA ARG A 40 2.45 -11.75 10.25
C ARG A 40 2.17 -10.63 11.25
N GLY A 41 1.75 -9.45 10.79
CA GLY A 41 1.41 -8.29 11.65
C GLY A 41 2.58 -7.41 12.09
N TRP A 42 3.76 -7.54 11.47
CA TRP A 42 4.95 -6.76 11.83
C TRP A 42 5.16 -5.60 10.87
N VAL A 43 5.45 -4.42 11.41
CA VAL A 43 5.95 -3.28 10.64
C VAL A 43 7.48 -3.34 10.62
N ASN A 44 8.07 -3.51 9.45
CA ASN A 44 9.52 -3.55 9.28
C ASN A 44 10.05 -2.15 8.96
N ILE A 45 11.01 -1.68 9.76
CA ILE A 45 11.60 -0.34 9.62
C ILE A 45 13.11 -0.44 9.62
N ASP A 46 13.74 0.18 8.63
CA ASP A 46 15.19 0.34 8.54
C ASP A 46 15.61 1.70 9.10
N LEU A 47 16.54 1.71 10.06
CA LEU A 47 17.19 2.90 10.59
C LEU A 47 18.46 3.19 9.77
N LYS A 48 18.47 4.29 9.03
CA LYS A 48 19.55 4.66 8.10
C LYS A 48 20.09 6.05 8.41
N THR A 49 21.37 6.25 8.13
CA THR A 49 22.01 7.57 8.23
C THR A 49 22.03 8.22 6.86
N ALA A 50 21.47 9.43 6.76
CA ALA A 50 21.53 10.23 5.54
C ALA A 50 22.95 10.73 5.30
N LYS A 51 23.24 11.15 4.07
CA LYS A 51 24.54 11.78 3.73
C LYS A 51 24.84 13.03 4.59
N SER A 52 23.80 13.66 5.13
CA SER A 52 23.91 14.79 6.05
C SER A 52 24.29 14.40 7.50
N GLY A 53 24.43 13.10 7.79
CA GLY A 53 24.66 12.59 9.14
C GLY A 53 23.40 12.44 10.00
N LYS A 54 22.24 12.91 9.53
CA LYS A 54 20.96 12.73 10.24
C LYS A 54 20.43 11.31 10.03
N MET A 55 19.98 10.67 11.11
CA MET A 55 19.31 9.38 11.00
C MET A 55 17.84 9.56 10.58
N TYR A 56 17.34 8.61 9.80
CA TYR A 56 15.95 8.52 9.36
C TYR A 56 15.49 7.06 9.39
N ALA A 57 14.17 6.87 9.40
CA ALA A 57 13.52 5.58 9.37
C ALA A 57 12.80 5.40 8.02
N GLU A 58 13.03 4.26 7.36
CA GLU A 58 12.43 3.87 6.09
C GLU A 58 11.63 2.58 6.29
N ILE A 59 10.48 2.45 5.63
CA ILE A 59 9.71 1.21 5.64
C ILE A 59 10.36 0.18 4.75
N ASN A 60 10.57 -1.02 5.29
CA ASN A 60 11.12 -2.13 4.55
C ASN A 60 10.02 -3.12 4.18
N ASN A 61 9.51 -3.00 2.96
CA ASN A 61 8.45 -3.88 2.44
C ASN A 61 9.02 -5.11 1.69
N TYR A 62 10.27 -5.51 1.99
CA TYR A 62 10.91 -6.62 1.31
C TYR A 62 10.22 -7.95 1.62
N ASN A 63 9.60 -8.54 0.59
CA ASN A 63 9.08 -9.89 0.61
C ASN A 63 10.00 -10.79 -0.25
N PRO A 64 10.79 -11.71 0.34
CA PRO A 64 11.69 -12.59 -0.42
C PRO A 64 10.95 -13.57 -1.35
N ASN A 65 9.65 -13.79 -1.13
CA ASN A 65 8.80 -14.66 -1.96
C ASN A 65 7.84 -13.84 -2.86
N GLY A 66 8.00 -12.52 -2.91
CA GLY A 66 7.08 -11.61 -3.60
C GLY A 66 7.32 -11.60 -5.10
N ASN A 67 6.42 -12.23 -5.85
CA ASN A 67 6.20 -11.94 -7.26
C ASN A 67 5.97 -10.42 -7.40
N SER A 68 6.97 -9.71 -7.93
CA SER A 68 7.00 -8.25 -7.96
C SER A 68 6.04 -7.72 -9.02
N ASN A 69 4.76 -7.55 -8.68
CA ASN A 69 3.85 -6.75 -9.48
C ASN A 69 3.99 -5.28 -9.04
N SER A 70 4.94 -4.59 -9.65
CA SER A 70 5.09 -3.15 -9.55
C SER A 70 3.97 -2.48 -10.34
N SER A 71 2.84 -2.19 -9.69
CA SER A 71 1.84 -1.27 -10.27
C SER A 71 2.38 0.15 -10.19
N ALA A 72 3.00 0.59 -11.28
CA ALA A 72 3.30 1.98 -11.52
C ALA A 72 1.99 2.78 -11.55
N SER A 73 1.79 3.65 -10.56
CA SER A 73 0.76 4.70 -10.65
C SER A 73 1.31 5.78 -11.60
N GLN A 74 0.94 5.66 -12.87
CA GLN A 74 1.23 6.65 -13.90
C GLN A 74 0.14 7.71 -13.89
N SER A 75 0.40 8.81 -13.19
CA SER A 75 -0.36 10.06 -13.35
C SER A 75 0.32 10.93 -14.40
N ASP A 76 -0.21 10.96 -15.63
CA ASP A 76 -0.22 12.17 -16.46
C ASP A 76 -1.15 11.97 -17.68
N SER A 77 -2.11 12.88 -17.86
CA SER A 77 -2.74 13.22 -19.15
C SER A 77 -3.71 14.38 -18.95
N THR A 78 -3.21 15.61 -19.12
CA THR A 78 -4.03 16.71 -19.65
C THR A 78 -3.90 16.70 -21.16
N LYS A 79 -5.02 16.69 -21.91
CA LYS A 79 -5.28 17.45 -23.15
C LYS A 79 -6.53 16.94 -23.90
N THR A 80 -7.57 17.76 -23.86
CA THR A 80 -8.63 18.03 -24.85
C THR A 80 -8.44 17.41 -26.24
N THR A 81 -9.49 16.82 -26.83
CA THR A 81 -10.05 17.19 -28.17
C THR A 81 -11.15 16.21 -28.64
N SER A 82 -12.31 16.81 -28.93
CA SER A 82 -13.34 16.47 -29.91
C SER A 82 -14.29 15.28 -29.73
N SER A 83 -15.55 15.68 -29.56
CA SER A 83 -16.77 15.11 -30.13
C SER A 83 -16.65 14.53 -31.55
N ASP A 84 -17.61 13.65 -31.85
CA ASP A 84 -17.90 12.98 -33.13
C ASP A 84 -17.17 11.64 -33.36
N ASN A 85 -17.72 10.51 -32.91
CA ASN A 85 -18.78 9.84 -33.67
C ASN A 85 -19.34 8.59 -32.95
N LEU A 86 -20.64 8.41 -33.15
CA LEU A 86 -21.55 7.35 -32.73
C LEU A 86 -21.15 5.97 -33.27
N VAL A 87 -21.07 4.95 -32.41
CA VAL A 87 -21.57 3.62 -32.76
C VAL A 87 -22.22 2.97 -31.54
N GLU A 88 -23.54 3.04 -31.54
CA GLU A 88 -24.48 2.38 -30.67
C GLU A 88 -24.53 0.89 -31.02
N PHE A 89 -23.94 0.04 -30.17
CA PHE A 89 -24.05 -1.41 -30.30
C PHE A 89 -24.99 -1.96 -29.23
N GLY A 90 -26.27 -1.96 -29.59
CA GLY A 90 -27.23 -3.02 -29.32
C GLY A 90 -27.43 -3.44 -27.87
N GLU A 91 -28.50 -2.92 -27.26
CA GLU A 91 -29.26 -3.67 -26.26
C GLU A 91 -29.78 -4.97 -26.90
N MET A 92 -29.44 -6.12 -26.32
CA MET A 92 -30.20 -7.34 -26.57
C MET A 92 -30.54 -7.97 -25.22
N GLU A 93 -31.76 -7.65 -24.79
CA GLU A 93 -32.48 -8.25 -23.67
C GLU A 93 -32.50 -9.79 -23.75
N ALA A 94 -32.44 -10.43 -22.58
CA ALA A 94 -32.44 -11.87 -22.38
C ALA A 94 -33.80 -12.52 -22.67
N PRO A 95 -33.82 -13.84 -22.94
CA PRO A 95 -34.87 -14.67 -22.37
C PRO A 95 -34.35 -15.86 -21.55
N THR A 96 -34.87 -15.90 -20.33
CA THR A 96 -35.10 -17.00 -19.38
C THR A 96 -34.96 -18.44 -19.88
N THR A 97 -34.35 -19.32 -19.07
CA THR A 97 -34.91 -20.66 -18.87
C THR A 97 -34.62 -21.16 -17.46
N GLU A 98 -35.70 -21.54 -16.79
CA GLU A 98 -35.79 -22.17 -15.49
C GLU A 98 -35.01 -23.50 -15.43
N SER A 99 -34.40 -23.80 -14.28
CA SER A 99 -34.14 -25.19 -13.89
C SER A 99 -34.15 -25.32 -12.36
N LEU A 100 -35.27 -25.89 -11.88
CA LEU A 100 -35.50 -26.69 -10.67
C LEU A 100 -34.49 -26.52 -9.52
N ILE A 101 -34.94 -25.88 -8.44
CA ILE A 101 -34.45 -26.18 -7.09
C ILE A 101 -35.56 -26.98 -6.44
N ASP A 102 -35.33 -28.29 -6.29
CA ASP A 102 -36.19 -29.20 -5.55
C ASP A 102 -36.38 -28.69 -4.11
N GLU A 103 -37.64 -28.59 -3.70
CA GLU A 103 -38.03 -28.47 -2.30
C GLU A 103 -37.72 -29.79 -1.59
N GLU A 104 -36.63 -29.84 -0.82
CA GLU A 104 -36.44 -30.89 0.18
C GLU A 104 -36.87 -30.34 1.54
N GLU A 105 -37.98 -30.91 2.03
CA GLU A 105 -38.63 -30.62 3.30
C GLU A 105 -37.66 -30.70 4.48
N ILE A 106 -37.63 -29.63 5.30
CA ILE A 106 -37.13 -29.68 6.67
C ILE A 106 -38.34 -29.93 7.59
N PRO A 107 -38.49 -31.11 8.22
CA PRO A 107 -39.52 -31.31 9.23
C PRO A 107 -39.16 -30.56 10.53
N PHE A 108 -40.22 -30.04 11.16
CA PHE A 108 -40.25 -29.27 12.41
C PHE A 108 -39.55 -29.92 13.62
#